data_AF-A0A1Q5HQK1-F1
#
_entry.id   AF-A0A1Q5HQK1-F1
#
_cell.length_a   1.000
_cell.length_b   1.000
_cell.length_c   1.000
_cell.angle_alpha   90.00
_cell.angle_beta   90.00
_cell.angle_gamma   90.00
#
_symmetry.space_group_name_H-M   'P 1'
#
loop_
_entity.id
_entity.type
_entity.pdbx_description
1 polymer ?
#
loop_
_entity_poly.entity_id
_entity_poly.type
_entity_poly.pdbx_seq_one_letter_code
_entity_poly.pdbx_strand_id
1 'polypeptide(L)'
;MVTSPIQQPISVLPTAPGDLRALARATGGPRWRERLLTDLDPVRQGFTEHVRVTEGPGGHYADLVRAAPRLHRGVRLLVAEHAAILAALAALQHAVRLPGASAAQVRARTVDLLRALDRHRRHGADLLWEAYQADLGGED
;
A
#
# COMPACT_ATOMS: atom_id res chain seq x y z
N MET A 1 24.60 27.81 12.29
CA MET A 1 24.27 26.76 11.30
C MET A 1 22.76 26.75 11.17
N VAL A 2 22.23 27.28 10.05
CA VAL A 2 20.80 27.31 9.78
C VAL A 2 20.40 25.90 9.34
N THR A 3 19.67 25.18 10.18
CA THR A 3 18.95 23.98 9.76
C THR A 3 17.81 24.46 8.87
N SER A 4 17.94 24.24 7.56
CA SER A 4 16.83 24.47 6.64
C SER A 4 15.59 23.71 7.14
N PRO A 5 14.41 24.33 7.17
CA PRO A 5 13.18 23.60 7.49
C PRO A 5 13.06 22.42 6.53
N ILE A 6 12.61 21.27 7.03
CA ILE A 6 12.30 20.12 6.18
C ILE A 6 11.29 20.65 5.16
N GLN A 7 11.73 20.80 3.90
CA GLN A 7 10.82 21.15 2.82
C GLN A 7 9.71 20.11 2.85
N GLN A 8 8.50 20.58 3.15
CA GLN A 8 7.25 19.84 3.27
C GLN A 8 7.28 18.52 2.46
N PRO A 9 7.36 17.34 3.08
CA PRO A 9 7.24 16.07 2.37
C PRO A 9 5.76 15.80 2.06
N ILE A 10 5.03 16.79 1.55
CA ILE A 10 3.65 16.65 1.08
C ILE A 10 3.66 16.79 -0.43
N SER A 11 4.41 15.92 -1.08
CA SER A 11 4.29 15.65 -2.50
C SER A 11 4.82 14.26 -2.73
N VAL A 12 4.03 13.26 -2.40
CA VAL A 12 3.51 12.26 -3.35
C VAL A 12 2.51 11.47 -2.52
N LEU A 13 1.23 11.84 -2.58
CA LEU A 13 0.20 10.85 -2.30
C LEU A 13 0.29 9.85 -3.46
N PRO A 14 0.67 8.60 -3.20
CA PRO A 14 0.66 7.59 -4.26
C PRO A 14 -0.78 7.48 -4.76
N THR A 15 -0.92 7.58 -6.08
CA THR A 15 -2.19 7.39 -6.78
C THR A 15 -2.88 6.13 -6.24
N ALA A 16 -4.16 6.28 -5.87
CA ALA A 16 -4.92 5.20 -5.25
C ALA A 16 -4.76 3.89 -6.06
N PRO A 17 -4.45 2.75 -5.40
CA PRO A 17 -4.18 1.49 -6.07
C PRO A 17 -5.48 0.94 -6.69
N GLY A 18 -5.74 1.29 -7.97
CA GLY A 18 -6.91 0.83 -8.75
C GLY A 18 -8.28 1.05 -8.08
N ASP A 19 -9.36 0.63 -8.75
CA ASP A 19 -10.70 0.68 -8.13
C ASP A 19 -10.91 -0.51 -7.18
N LEU A 20 -10.59 -0.32 -5.90
CA LEU A 20 -10.83 -1.32 -4.85
C LEU A 20 -12.31 -1.73 -4.73
N ARG A 21 -13.25 -0.88 -5.15
CA ARG A 21 -14.68 -1.22 -5.18
C ARG A 21 -15.01 -2.15 -6.33
N ALA A 22 -14.27 -2.07 -7.44
CA ALA A 22 -14.39 -3.03 -8.55
C ALA A 22 -13.97 -4.44 -8.09
N LEU A 23 -12.82 -4.56 -7.41
CA LEU A 23 -12.35 -5.84 -6.83
C LEU A 23 -13.41 -6.51 -5.93
N ALA A 24 -14.09 -5.72 -5.09
CA ALA A 24 -15.11 -6.25 -4.19
C ALA A 24 -16.34 -6.82 -4.93
N ARG A 25 -16.67 -6.29 -6.11
CA ARG A 25 -17.85 -6.68 -6.91
C ARG A 25 -17.57 -7.77 -7.94
N ALA A 26 -16.30 -7.97 -8.31
CA ALA A 26 -15.92 -8.79 -9.47
C ALA A 26 -16.31 -10.28 -9.38
N THR A 27 -16.60 -10.81 -8.19
CA THR A 27 -16.87 -12.23 -7.94
C THR A 27 -18.34 -12.66 -8.13
N GLY A 28 -19.22 -11.76 -8.54
CA GLY A 28 -20.62 -12.05 -8.87
C GLY A 28 -20.83 -12.30 -10.37
N GLY A 29 -21.64 -13.29 -10.74
CA GLY A 29 -22.12 -13.51 -12.12
C GLY A 29 -21.19 -14.33 -13.04
N PRO A 30 -21.63 -14.59 -14.29
CA PRO A 30 -20.81 -15.30 -15.29
C PRO A 30 -19.55 -14.49 -15.61
N ARG A 31 -18.45 -15.15 -16.01
CA ARG A 31 -17.15 -14.50 -16.36
C ARG A 31 -16.48 -13.73 -15.21
N TRP A 32 -16.82 -14.02 -13.95
CA TRP A 32 -16.25 -13.34 -12.78
C TRP A 32 -14.71 -13.41 -12.71
N ARG A 33 -14.10 -14.50 -13.22
CA ARG A 33 -12.65 -14.66 -13.26
C ARG A 33 -11.97 -13.61 -14.14
N GLU A 34 -12.51 -13.40 -15.34
CA GLU A 34 -11.97 -12.45 -16.31
C GLU A 34 -12.07 -11.02 -15.78
N ARG A 35 -13.23 -10.64 -15.22
CA ARG A 35 -13.40 -9.32 -14.58
C ARG A 35 -12.41 -9.10 -13.45
N LEU A 36 -12.29 -10.08 -12.56
CA LEU A 36 -11.39 -9.95 -11.42
C LEU A 36 -9.92 -9.85 -11.85
N LEU A 37 -9.50 -10.56 -12.90
CA LEU A 37 -8.14 -10.41 -13.45
C LEU A 37 -7.92 -9.01 -14.04
N THR A 38 -8.88 -8.50 -14.83
CA THR A 38 -8.83 -7.15 -15.39
C THR A 38 -8.74 -6.09 -14.29
N ASP A 39 -9.52 -6.24 -13.21
CA ASP A 39 -9.53 -5.29 -12.10
C ASP A 39 -8.28 -5.39 -11.20
N LEU A 40 -7.65 -6.57 -11.13
CA LEU A 40 -6.49 -6.81 -10.25
C LEU A 40 -5.18 -6.27 -10.82
N ASP A 41 -5.02 -6.26 -12.14
CA ASP A 41 -3.77 -5.81 -12.77
C ASP A 41 -3.44 -4.33 -12.48
N PRO A 42 -4.36 -3.36 -12.60
CA PRO A 42 -4.12 -1.98 -12.22
C PRO A 42 -3.78 -1.81 -10.74
N VAL A 43 -4.44 -2.57 -9.85
CA VAL A 43 -4.17 -2.54 -8.40
C VAL A 43 -2.76 -3.02 -8.11
N ARG A 44 -2.33 -4.13 -8.74
CA ARG A 44 -0.98 -4.67 -8.62
C ARG A 44 0.08 -3.69 -9.12
N GLN A 45 -0.15 -3.08 -10.29
CA GLN A 45 0.77 -2.09 -10.86
C GLN A 45 0.89 -0.86 -9.96
N GLY A 46 -0.23 -0.29 -9.53
CA GLY A 46 -0.26 0.87 -8.64
C GLY A 46 0.43 0.58 -7.29
N PHE A 47 0.19 -0.59 -6.71
CA PHE A 47 0.84 -0.97 -5.46
C PHE A 47 2.34 -1.25 -5.63
N THR A 48 2.77 -1.82 -6.75
CA THR A 48 4.20 -2.01 -7.04
C THR A 48 4.91 -0.65 -7.18
N GLU A 49 4.28 0.29 -7.86
CA GLU A 49 4.81 1.66 -8.00
C GLU A 49 4.84 2.39 -6.65
N HIS A 50 3.81 2.23 -5.83
CA HIS A 50 3.79 2.73 -4.46
C HIS A 50 5.00 2.26 -3.65
N VAL A 51 5.30 0.96 -3.68
CA VAL A 51 6.47 0.39 -2.99
C VAL A 51 7.76 0.95 -3.56
N ARG A 52 7.87 1.10 -4.90
CA ARG A 52 9.05 1.68 -5.55
C ARG A 52 9.31 3.12 -5.11
N VAL A 53 8.27 3.96 -5.04
CA VAL A 53 8.39 5.38 -4.64
C VAL A 53 8.71 5.54 -3.15
N THR A 54 8.18 4.65 -2.30
CA THR A 54 8.40 4.73 -0.86
C THR A 54 9.71 4.10 -0.41
N GLU A 55 10.08 2.94 -0.97
CA GLU A 55 11.22 2.13 -0.51
C GLU A 55 12.41 2.08 -1.48
N GLY A 56 12.21 2.41 -2.76
CA GLY A 56 13.25 2.27 -3.79
C GLY A 56 14.46 3.18 -3.57
N PRO A 57 15.48 3.10 -4.45
CA PRO A 57 16.60 4.05 -4.42
C PRO A 57 16.09 5.49 -4.55
N GLY A 58 16.39 6.34 -3.57
CA GLY A 58 15.83 7.70 -3.48
C GLY A 58 14.36 7.75 -3.05
N GLY A 59 13.84 6.65 -2.49
CA GLY A 59 12.49 6.55 -1.98
C GLY A 59 12.28 7.31 -0.68
N HIS A 60 11.04 7.71 -0.44
CA HIS A 60 10.68 8.65 0.62
C HIS A 60 11.01 8.16 2.03
N TYR A 61 10.98 6.85 2.29
CA TYR A 61 11.22 6.30 3.62
C TYR A 61 12.67 6.47 4.08
N ALA A 62 13.65 6.37 3.18
CA ALA A 62 15.05 6.57 3.53
C ALA A 62 15.29 8.02 3.98
N ASP A 63 14.71 8.98 3.27
CA ASP A 63 14.81 10.40 3.59
C ASP A 63 14.04 10.76 4.86
N LEU A 64 12.84 10.21 5.04
CA LEU A 64 12.03 10.38 6.23
C LEU A 64 12.73 9.89 7.50
N VAL A 65 13.35 8.70 7.46
CA VAL A 65 14.11 8.17 8.61
C VAL A 65 15.37 8.99 8.88
N ARG A 66 16.02 9.52 7.83
CA ARG A 66 17.18 10.39 8.00
C ARG A 66 16.81 11.69 8.70
N ALA A 67 15.65 12.28 8.34
CA ALA A 67 15.15 13.51 8.93
C ALA A 67 14.57 13.30 10.34
N ALA A 68 13.90 12.18 10.58
CA ALA A 68 13.26 11.85 11.85
C ALA A 68 13.49 10.38 12.25
N PRO A 69 14.65 10.04 12.86
CA PRO A 69 15.02 8.66 13.19
C PRO A 69 14.00 7.90 14.06
N ARG A 70 13.21 8.61 14.87
CA ARG A 70 12.14 8.04 15.70
C ARG A 70 11.05 7.32 14.88
N LEU A 71 10.86 7.70 13.62
CA LEU A 71 9.87 7.11 12.71
C LEU A 71 10.31 5.76 12.13
N HIS A 72 11.56 5.33 12.38
CA HIS A 72 12.11 4.10 11.83
C HIS A 72 11.24 2.86 12.11
N ARG A 73 10.65 2.77 13.31
CA ARG A 73 9.76 1.65 13.67
C ARG A 73 8.50 1.63 12.82
N GLY A 74 7.87 2.79 12.61
CA GLY A 74 6.66 2.90 11.77
C GLY A 74 6.96 2.61 10.30
N VAL A 75 8.08 3.11 9.77
CA VAL A 75 8.56 2.77 8.42
C VAL A 75 8.78 1.28 8.26
N ARG A 76 9.46 0.62 9.22
CA ARG A 76 9.67 -0.84 9.17
C ARG A 76 8.37 -1.64 9.18
N LEU A 77 7.36 -1.18 9.90
CA LEU A 77 6.03 -1.79 9.87
C LEU A 77 5.42 -1.70 8.47
N LEU A 78 5.42 -0.51 7.86
CA LEU A 78 4.85 -0.32 6.52
C LEU A 78 5.56 -1.15 5.45
N VAL A 79 6.90 -1.27 5.52
CA VAL A 79 7.69 -2.14 4.63
C VAL A 79 7.26 -3.62 4.76
N ALA A 80 7.04 -4.10 5.98
CA ALA A 80 6.56 -5.46 6.19
C ALA A 80 5.14 -5.65 5.63
N GLU A 81 4.27 -4.65 5.77
CA GLU A 81 2.93 -4.66 5.20
C GLU A 81 2.94 -4.62 3.67
N HIS A 82 3.83 -3.85 3.05
CA HIS A 82 4.03 -3.83 1.60
C HIS A 82 4.37 -5.22 1.07
N ALA A 83 5.33 -5.91 1.69
CA ALA A 83 5.67 -7.28 1.31
C ALA A 83 4.47 -8.23 1.44
N ALA A 84 3.70 -8.11 2.52
CA ALA A 84 2.51 -8.93 2.73
C ALA A 84 1.39 -8.65 1.70
N ILE A 85 1.17 -7.39 1.33
CA ILE A 85 0.17 -7.00 0.33
C ILE A 85 0.59 -7.45 -1.07
N LEU A 86 1.86 -7.30 -1.44
CA LEU A 86 2.39 -7.83 -2.70
C LEU A 86 2.22 -9.36 -2.80
N ALA A 87 2.51 -10.08 -1.70
CA ALA A 87 2.27 -11.51 -1.63
C ALA A 87 0.78 -11.87 -1.76
N ALA A 88 -0.11 -11.12 -1.11
CA ALA A 88 -1.56 -11.33 -1.20
C ALA A 88 -2.10 -11.07 -2.62
N LEU A 89 -1.62 -10.02 -3.29
CA LEU A 89 -1.95 -9.71 -4.69
C LEU A 89 -1.52 -10.85 -5.62
N ALA A 90 -0.29 -11.34 -5.49
CA ALA A 90 0.22 -12.46 -6.28
C ALA A 90 -0.57 -13.75 -6.01
N ALA A 91 -0.86 -14.06 -4.73
CA ALA A 91 -1.63 -15.23 -4.34
C ALA A 91 -3.08 -15.18 -4.87
N LEU A 92 -3.72 -14.01 -4.84
CA LEU A 92 -5.05 -13.82 -5.41
C LEU A 92 -5.02 -14.01 -6.93
N GLN A 93 -4.07 -13.40 -7.63
CA GLN A 93 -3.93 -13.54 -9.07
C GLN A 93 -3.70 -15.00 -9.50
N HIS A 94 -2.87 -15.73 -8.76
CA HIS A 94 -2.65 -17.16 -8.97
C HIS A 94 -3.93 -17.96 -8.72
N ALA A 95 -4.62 -17.72 -7.60
CA ALA A 95 -5.85 -18.41 -7.24
C ALA A 95 -6.96 -18.26 -8.29
N VAL A 96 -7.10 -17.09 -8.92
CA VAL A 96 -8.12 -16.85 -9.95
C VAL A 96 -7.83 -17.67 -11.22
N ARG A 97 -6.56 -17.93 -11.52
CA ARG A 97 -6.11 -18.69 -12.69
C ARG A 97 -6.20 -20.21 -12.50
N LEU A 98 -6.30 -20.70 -11.26
CA LEU A 98 -6.36 -22.13 -11.00
C LEU A 98 -7.70 -22.74 -11.48
N PRO A 99 -7.65 -23.83 -12.28
CA PRO A 99 -8.84 -24.62 -12.58
C PRO A 99 -9.48 -25.11 -11.28
N GLY A 100 -10.80 -25.01 -11.17
CA GLY A 100 -11.54 -25.48 -9.98
C GLY A 100 -11.55 -24.53 -8.78
N ALA A 101 -10.85 -23.38 -8.81
CA ALA A 101 -10.95 -22.39 -7.75
C ALA A 101 -12.40 -21.90 -7.58
N SER A 102 -12.96 -22.04 -6.38
CA SER A 102 -14.33 -21.61 -6.12
C SER A 102 -14.41 -20.09 -5.97
N ALA A 103 -15.54 -19.51 -6.41
CA ALA A 103 -15.78 -18.08 -6.22
C ALA A 103 -15.75 -17.67 -4.74
N ALA A 104 -16.14 -18.57 -3.83
CA ALA A 104 -16.08 -18.33 -2.39
C ALA A 104 -14.64 -18.22 -1.86
N GLN A 105 -13.75 -19.13 -2.28
CA GLN A 105 -12.33 -19.07 -1.90
C GLN A 105 -11.65 -17.80 -2.41
N VAL A 106 -11.96 -17.40 -3.65
CA VAL A 106 -11.44 -16.16 -4.21
C VAL A 106 -11.99 -14.94 -3.47
N ARG A 107 -13.30 -14.91 -3.17
CA ARG A 107 -13.91 -13.83 -2.37
C ARG A 107 -13.23 -13.66 -1.01
N ALA A 108 -12.96 -14.74 -0.30
CA ALA A 108 -12.29 -14.69 1.00
C ALA A 108 -10.91 -14.01 0.88
N ARG A 109 -10.11 -14.41 -0.12
CA ARG A 109 -8.79 -13.80 -0.39
C ARG A 109 -8.90 -12.32 -0.78
N THR A 110 -9.91 -11.96 -1.58
CA THR A 110 -10.17 -10.55 -1.92
C THR A 110 -10.50 -9.73 -0.67
N VAL A 111 -11.33 -10.25 0.24
CA VAL A 111 -11.66 -9.58 1.51
C VAL A 111 -10.42 -9.39 2.37
N ASP A 112 -9.55 -10.40 2.46
CA ASP A 112 -8.32 -10.30 3.25
C ASP A 112 -7.34 -9.28 2.66
N LEU A 113 -7.22 -9.21 1.33
CA LEU A 113 -6.45 -8.18 0.64
C LEU A 113 -7.01 -6.77 0.94
N LEU A 114 -8.33 -6.57 0.85
CA LEU A 114 -8.96 -5.28 1.14
C LEU A 114 -8.74 -4.85 2.60
N ARG A 115 -8.78 -5.80 3.54
CA ARG A 115 -8.47 -5.53 4.95
C ARG A 115 -7.00 -5.18 5.16
N ALA A 116 -6.08 -5.82 4.44
CA ALA A 116 -4.66 -5.50 4.51
C ALA A 116 -4.39 -4.08 3.98
N LEU A 117 -5.01 -3.72 2.85
CA LEU A 117 -4.91 -2.38 2.28
C LEU A 117 -5.49 -1.30 3.22
N ASP A 118 -6.62 -1.54 3.86
CA ASP A 118 -7.17 -0.57 4.82
C ASP A 118 -6.28 -0.40 6.06
N ARG A 119 -5.76 -1.49 6.62
CA ARG A 119 -4.79 -1.43 7.74
C ARG A 119 -3.56 -0.62 7.35
N HIS A 120 -2.99 -0.93 6.20
CA HIS A 120 -1.82 -0.23 5.68
C HIS A 120 -2.08 1.27 5.50
N ARG A 121 -3.23 1.64 4.93
CA ARG A 121 -3.63 3.05 4.79
C ARG A 121 -3.72 3.76 6.14
N ARG A 122 -4.27 3.10 7.16
CA ARG A 122 -4.38 3.67 8.53
C ARG A 122 -3.00 3.87 9.15
N HIS A 123 -2.14 2.86 9.13
CA HIS A 123 -0.77 3.00 9.64
C HIS A 123 0.04 4.03 8.86
N GLY A 124 -0.18 4.16 7.55
CA GLY A 124 0.42 5.21 6.74
C GLY A 124 -0.02 6.61 7.17
N ALA A 125 -1.31 6.79 7.50
CA ALA A 125 -1.82 8.05 8.03
C ALA A 125 -1.24 8.37 9.42
N ASP A 126 -1.12 7.36 10.29
CA ASP A 126 -0.49 7.51 11.60
C ASP A 126 0.98 7.96 11.46
N LEU A 127 1.74 7.35 10.54
CA LEU A 127 3.13 7.75 10.27
C LEU A 127 3.23 9.19 9.77
N LEU A 128 2.34 9.60 8.86
CA LEU A 128 2.31 10.98 8.35
C LEU A 128 1.98 11.98 9.47
N TRP A 129 1.06 11.63 10.36
CA TRP A 129 0.74 12.43 11.53
C TRP A 129 1.95 12.57 12.48
N GLU A 130 2.64 11.46 12.78
CA GLU A 130 3.85 11.48 13.59
C GLU A 130 4.97 12.33 12.94
N ALA A 131 5.10 12.27 11.62
CA ALA A 131 6.05 13.09 10.86
C ALA A 131 5.70 14.59 10.92
N TYR A 132 4.43 14.94 10.81
CA TYR A 132 3.97 16.33 10.95
C TYR A 132 4.25 16.88 12.36
N GLN A 133 3.90 16.12 13.40
CA GLN A 133 4.22 16.49 14.78
C GLN A 133 5.73 16.61 15.01
N ALA A 134 6.51 15.82 14.26
CA ALA A 134 7.95 15.83 14.37
C ALA A 134 8.61 17.10 13.84
N ASP A 135 8.08 17.61 12.73
CA ASP A 135 8.52 18.85 12.09
C ASP A 135 8.18 20.07 12.96
N LEU A 136 6.99 20.09 13.56
CA LEU A 136 6.56 21.19 14.45
C LEU A 136 7.32 21.26 15.78
N GLY A 137 7.82 20.13 16.29
CA GLY A 137 8.51 20.05 17.59
C GLY A 137 10.03 20.23 17.52
N GLY A 138 10.57 20.63 16.37
CA GLY A 138 12.02 20.74 16.12
C GLY A 138 12.60 22.15 16.24
N GLU A 139 11.79 23.15 16.62
CA GLU A 139 12.21 24.53 16.84
C GLU A 139 12.55 24.77 18.32
N ASP A 140 13.79 24.48 18.75
CA ASP A 140 14.38 24.96 20.02
C ASP A 140 15.90 25.22 19.84
#